data_AF-A0A359FLH2-F1
#
_entry.id   AF-A0A359FLH2-F1
#
_cell.length_a   1.000
_cell.length_b   1.000
_cell.length_c   1.000
_cell.angle_alpha   90.00
_cell.angle_beta   90.00
_cell.angle_gamma   90.00
#
_symmetry.space_group_name_H-M   'P 1'
#
loop_
_entity.id
_entity.type
_entity.pdbx_description
1 polymer ?
#
loop_
_entity_poly.entity_id
_entity_poly.type
_entity_poly.pdbx_seq_one_letter_code
_entity_poly.pdbx_strand_id
1 'polypeptide(L)'
;MPIFAPSITAGMDKAIYFEKYRALRNEIDDTCDRLSKMHVGKMQCRQGCDSCCEKFSVFPLEFEAIKEVIQSDGTFQVPQQRNFEKFRKSCLFLKDGSCSMYEHRPIICRTQGFPLLYQSGDGTAYELSVCRLNFKEINVDTFHDGNALFMPPFNSRLYLLNQEFVKKFYPKQFKPNTRIGLSELI
;
A
#
# COMPACT_ATOMS: atom_id res chain seq x y z
N MET A 1 -33.92 -11.43 10.28
CA MET A 1 -33.28 -10.84 9.08
C MET A 1 -32.21 -11.82 8.62
N PRO A 2 -32.27 -12.38 7.40
CA PRO A 2 -31.29 -13.37 6.99
C PRO A 2 -29.98 -12.65 6.65
N ILE A 3 -28.91 -13.10 7.29
CA ILE A 3 -27.52 -12.75 6.97
C ILE A 3 -27.25 -13.42 5.62
N PHE A 4 -27.10 -12.64 4.55
CA PHE A 4 -26.67 -13.16 3.25
C PHE A 4 -25.25 -13.70 3.39
N ALA A 5 -25.10 -15.03 3.43
CA ALA A 5 -23.82 -15.67 3.19
C ALA A 5 -23.37 -15.31 1.76
N PRO A 6 -22.10 -14.92 1.54
CA PRO A 6 -21.60 -14.67 0.19
C PRO A 6 -21.76 -15.93 -0.66
N SER A 7 -22.33 -15.83 -1.87
CA SER A 7 -22.37 -16.99 -2.77
C SER A 7 -20.96 -17.38 -3.17
N ILE A 8 -20.70 -18.69 -3.31
CA ILE A 8 -19.39 -19.24 -3.74
C ILE A 8 -18.89 -18.56 -5.04
N THR A 9 -19.82 -18.23 -5.94
CA THR A 9 -19.54 -17.50 -7.18
C THR A 9 -19.03 -16.07 -6.96
N ALA A 10 -19.56 -15.34 -5.99
CA ALA A 10 -19.08 -14.00 -5.65
C ALA A 10 -17.68 -14.03 -5.03
N GLY A 11 -17.34 -15.10 -4.30
CA GLY A 11 -15.98 -15.34 -3.79
C GLY A 11 -14.96 -15.56 -4.90
N MET A 12 -15.27 -16.47 -5.85
CA MET A 12 -14.41 -16.72 -7.01
C MET A 12 -14.21 -15.48 -7.88
N ASP A 13 -15.26 -14.67 -8.02
CA ASP A 13 -15.22 -13.43 -8.80
C ASP A 13 -14.36 -12.34 -8.18
N LYS A 14 -14.16 -12.32 -6.85
CA LYS A 14 -13.23 -11.38 -6.19
C LYS A 14 -11.77 -11.82 -6.35
N ALA A 15 -11.51 -13.12 -6.34
CA ALA A 15 -10.15 -13.68 -6.41
C ALA A 15 -9.37 -13.17 -7.63
N ILE A 16 -10.00 -13.07 -8.81
CA ILE A 16 -9.36 -12.53 -10.03
C ILE A 16 -8.90 -11.08 -9.86
N TYR A 17 -9.63 -10.24 -9.11
CA TYR A 17 -9.21 -8.87 -8.83
C TYR A 17 -8.06 -8.83 -7.82
N PHE A 18 -8.07 -9.71 -6.82
CA PHE A 18 -6.98 -9.83 -5.87
C PHE A 18 -5.71 -10.34 -6.54
N GLU A 19 -5.81 -11.25 -7.51
CA GLU A 19 -4.68 -11.68 -8.35
C GLU A 19 -4.11 -10.53 -9.19
N LYS A 20 -4.96 -9.76 -9.88
CA LYS A 20 -4.54 -8.57 -10.63
C LYS A 20 -3.87 -7.53 -9.73
N TYR A 21 -4.40 -7.32 -8.52
CA TYR A 21 -3.79 -6.45 -7.53
C TYR A 21 -2.41 -6.96 -7.08
N ARG A 22 -2.29 -8.26 -6.78
CA ARG A 22 -1.01 -8.88 -6.41
C ARG A 22 0.01 -8.79 -7.55
N ALA A 23 -0.42 -9.00 -8.80
CA ALA A 23 0.45 -8.82 -9.96
C ALA A 23 0.99 -7.38 -10.06
N LEU A 24 0.12 -6.38 -9.90
CA LEU A 24 0.54 -4.97 -9.87
C LEU A 24 1.51 -4.68 -8.72
N ARG A 25 1.30 -5.27 -7.54
CA ARG A 25 2.23 -5.16 -6.40
C ARG A 25 3.59 -5.78 -6.72
N ASN A 26 3.61 -6.95 -7.34
CA ASN A 26 4.85 -7.64 -7.69
C ASN A 26 5.67 -6.82 -8.70
N GLU A 27 5.04 -6.18 -9.68
CA GLU A 27 5.74 -5.29 -10.62
C GLU A 27 6.38 -4.08 -9.91
N ILE A 28 5.71 -3.55 -8.87
CA ILE A 28 6.25 -2.50 -8.02
C ILE A 28 7.42 -3.02 -7.20
N ASP A 29 7.29 -4.22 -6.62
CA ASP A 29 8.36 -4.86 -5.85
C ASP A 29 9.60 -5.11 -6.70
N ASP A 30 9.46 -5.60 -7.94
CA ASP A 30 10.56 -5.77 -8.88
C ASP A 30 11.27 -4.43 -9.19
N THR A 31 10.50 -3.35 -9.33
CA THR A 31 11.05 -2.02 -9.55
C THR A 31 11.77 -1.50 -8.31
N CYS A 32 11.18 -1.71 -7.13
CA CYS A 32 11.77 -1.39 -5.84
C CYS A 32 13.10 -2.15 -5.64
N ASP A 33 13.15 -3.44 -5.92
CA ASP A 33 14.38 -4.25 -5.81
C ASP A 33 15.50 -3.73 -6.71
N ARG A 34 15.16 -3.32 -7.94
CA ARG A 34 16.10 -2.68 -8.85
C ARG A 34 16.63 -1.36 -8.27
N LEU A 35 15.74 -0.52 -7.73
CA LEU A 35 16.10 0.77 -7.12
C LEU A 35 16.94 0.58 -5.85
N SER A 36 16.64 -0.43 -5.03
CA SER A 36 17.44 -0.78 -3.85
C SER A 36 18.87 -1.14 -4.22
N LYS A 37 19.07 -1.92 -5.29
CA LYS A 37 20.42 -2.24 -5.81
C LYS A 37 21.14 -1.00 -6.33
N MET A 38 20.42 -0.15 -7.07
CA MET A 38 20.96 1.10 -7.62
C MET A 38 21.40 2.09 -6.52
N HIS A 39 20.65 2.16 -5.43
CA HIS A 39 20.87 3.10 -4.33
C HIS A 39 21.45 2.44 -3.07
N VAL A 40 22.16 1.31 -3.21
CA VAL A 40 22.63 0.49 -2.07
C VAL A 40 23.42 1.27 -1.01
N GLY A 41 24.19 2.29 -1.40
CA GLY A 41 24.95 3.14 -0.47
C GLY A 41 24.12 4.18 0.29
N LYS A 42 22.86 4.38 -0.10
CA LYS A 42 21.93 5.38 0.47
C LYS A 42 20.75 4.70 1.16
N MET A 43 20.22 3.62 0.59
CA MET A 43 19.03 2.96 1.09
C MET A 43 19.30 2.08 2.32
N GLN A 44 18.63 2.43 3.42
CA GLN A 44 18.62 1.67 4.67
C GLN A 44 17.26 1.02 4.95
N CYS A 45 16.28 1.24 4.06
CA CYS A 45 14.94 0.66 4.19
C CYS A 45 15.00 -0.87 4.15
N ARG A 46 14.40 -1.51 5.17
CA ARG A 46 14.29 -2.96 5.33
C ARG A 46 13.17 -3.27 6.32
N GLN A 47 12.80 -4.54 6.47
CA GLN A 47 11.95 -4.95 7.58
C GLN A 47 12.57 -4.49 8.91
N GLY A 48 11.78 -3.86 9.77
CA GLY A 48 12.28 -3.20 10.99
C GLY A 48 12.54 -1.70 10.86
N CYS A 49 12.46 -1.11 9.66
CA CYS A 49 12.43 0.35 9.48
C CYS A 49 10.98 0.84 9.57
N ASP A 50 10.66 1.59 10.62
CA ASP A 50 9.27 1.96 10.98
C ASP A 50 9.00 3.47 10.98
N SER A 51 9.96 4.30 10.56
CA SER A 51 9.83 5.76 10.63
C SER A 51 8.76 6.33 9.70
N CYS A 52 8.33 5.57 8.68
CA CYS A 52 7.20 5.90 7.81
C CYS A 52 5.92 5.12 8.16
N CYS A 53 5.91 4.34 9.24
CA CYS A 53 4.76 3.54 9.66
C CYS A 53 3.71 4.43 10.34
N GLU A 54 2.88 5.06 9.53
CA GLU A 54 1.75 5.88 9.97
C GLU A 54 0.40 5.31 9.50
N LYS A 55 -0.67 6.01 9.84
CA LYS A 55 -2.05 5.63 9.49
C LYS A 55 -2.34 6.00 8.04
N PHE A 56 -2.17 5.06 7.14
CA PHE A 56 -2.57 5.21 5.74
C PHE A 56 -4.00 4.75 5.49
N SER A 57 -4.60 5.34 4.45
CA SER A 57 -5.81 4.84 3.83
C SER A 57 -5.50 4.28 2.45
N VAL A 58 -6.24 3.26 2.03
CA VAL A 58 -6.04 2.52 0.78
C VAL A 58 -7.34 2.42 0.00
N PHE A 59 -7.27 1.98 -1.25
CA PHE A 59 -8.49 1.73 -2.02
C PHE A 59 -9.24 0.49 -1.51
N PRO A 60 -10.58 0.42 -1.69
CA PRO A 60 -11.38 -0.76 -1.32
C PRO A 60 -10.82 -2.09 -1.84
N LEU A 61 -10.30 -2.13 -3.07
CA LEU A 61 -9.64 -3.32 -3.61
C LEU A 61 -8.46 -3.79 -2.74
N GLU A 62 -7.57 -2.87 -2.37
CA GLU A 62 -6.42 -3.20 -1.52
C GLU A 62 -6.88 -3.66 -0.14
N PHE A 63 -7.83 -2.94 0.44
CA PHE A 63 -8.38 -3.24 1.76
C PHE A 63 -8.97 -4.65 1.81
N GLU A 64 -9.81 -5.01 0.84
CA GLU A 64 -10.46 -6.31 0.78
C GLU A 64 -9.46 -7.44 0.51
N ALA A 65 -8.45 -7.21 -0.35
CA ALA A 65 -7.39 -8.18 -0.59
C ALA A 65 -6.55 -8.46 0.66
N ILE A 66 -6.23 -7.43 1.43
CA ILE A 66 -5.48 -7.56 2.70
C ILE A 66 -6.35 -8.25 3.75
N LYS A 67 -7.61 -7.84 3.86
CA LYS A 67 -8.59 -8.42 4.78
C LYS A 67 -8.76 -9.92 4.56
N GLU A 68 -8.87 -10.37 3.31
CA GLU A 68 -8.99 -11.80 2.99
C GLU A 68 -7.80 -12.60 3.52
N VAL A 69 -6.58 -12.09 3.34
CA VAL A 69 -5.37 -12.78 3.81
C VAL A 69 -5.28 -12.77 5.33
N ILE A 70 -5.55 -11.64 5.98
CA ILE A 70 -5.57 -11.54 7.44
C ILE A 70 -6.61 -12.48 8.05
N GLN A 71 -7.79 -12.59 7.45
CA GLN A 71 -8.87 -13.44 7.96
C GLN A 71 -8.64 -14.93 7.71
N SER A 72 -7.89 -15.28 6.66
CA SER A 72 -7.52 -16.67 6.36
C SER A 72 -6.25 -17.12 7.12
N ASP A 73 -5.42 -16.18 7.56
CA ASP A 73 -4.29 -16.44 8.44
C ASP A 73 -4.75 -16.59 9.89
N GLY A 74 -4.99 -17.85 10.31
CA GLY A 74 -5.35 -18.18 11.69
C GLY A 74 -4.25 -17.86 12.73
N THR A 75 -3.06 -17.45 12.29
CA THR A 75 -1.97 -17.01 13.17
C THR A 75 -1.89 -15.50 13.29
N PHE A 76 -2.60 -14.75 12.43
CA PHE A 76 -2.57 -13.31 12.44
C PHE A 76 -3.13 -12.78 13.76
N GLN A 77 -2.28 -12.08 14.50
CA GLN A 77 -2.67 -11.43 15.74
C GLN A 77 -2.68 -9.93 15.53
N VAL A 78 -3.85 -9.33 15.77
CA VAL A 78 -3.96 -7.88 15.89
C VAL A 78 -2.99 -7.43 16.98
N PRO A 79 -2.06 -6.49 16.70
CA PRO A 79 -1.18 -5.97 17.74
C PRO A 79 -2.01 -5.33 18.87
N GLN A 80 -2.04 -5.95 20.05
CA GLN A 80 -2.63 -5.33 21.24
C GLN A 80 -1.75 -4.18 21.71
N GLN A 81 -1.93 -2.99 21.15
CA GLN A 81 -1.19 -1.81 21.58
C GLN A 81 -1.87 -1.20 22.81
N ARG A 82 -1.39 -1.58 24.00
CA ARG A 82 -1.96 -1.21 25.32
C ARG A 82 -1.78 0.26 25.74
N ASN A 83 -1.28 1.16 24.87
CA ASN A 83 -0.88 2.50 25.31
C ASN A 83 -1.29 3.63 24.35
N PHE A 84 -2.58 3.94 24.31
CA PHE A 84 -3.23 4.88 23.37
C PHE A 84 -2.60 6.29 23.27
N GLU A 85 -1.98 6.80 24.33
CA GLU A 85 -1.43 8.17 24.40
C GLU A 85 -0.23 8.40 23.44
N LYS A 86 0.57 7.35 23.16
CA LYS A 86 1.80 7.47 22.33
C LYS A 86 1.55 7.27 20.82
N PHE A 87 0.31 6.95 20.41
CA PHE A 87 0.02 6.32 19.12
C PHE A 87 -0.90 7.11 18.16
N ARG A 88 -1.13 8.40 18.40
CA ARG A 88 -2.06 9.15 17.52
C ARG A 88 -1.66 9.08 16.03
N LYS A 89 -0.37 8.95 15.71
CA LYS A 89 0.14 8.92 14.31
C LYS A 89 0.68 7.57 13.82
N SER A 90 0.93 6.61 14.70
CA SER A 90 1.66 5.38 14.35
C SER A 90 0.74 4.30 13.77
N CYS A 91 1.27 3.47 12.87
CA CYS A 91 0.54 2.36 12.25
C CYS A 91 0.14 1.28 13.28
N LEU A 92 -1.12 0.84 13.23
CA LEU A 92 -1.65 -0.16 14.17
C LEU A 92 -1.13 -1.59 13.92
N PHE A 93 -0.54 -1.83 12.74
CA PHE A 93 0.11 -3.11 12.40
C PHE A 93 1.56 -3.18 12.88
N LEU A 94 2.09 -2.14 13.51
CA LEU A 94 3.47 -2.14 13.99
C LEU A 94 3.56 -2.93 15.30
N LYS A 95 4.41 -3.95 15.34
CA LYS A 95 4.72 -4.76 16.53
C LYS A 95 6.23 -4.90 16.65
N ASP A 96 6.78 -4.40 17.74
CA ASP A 96 8.23 -4.47 18.04
C ASP A 96 9.11 -3.97 16.87
N GLY A 97 8.71 -2.86 16.25
CA GLY A 97 9.41 -2.25 15.10
C GLY A 97 9.15 -2.91 13.74
N SER A 98 8.38 -4.01 13.69
CA SER A 98 8.08 -4.74 12.46
C SER A 98 6.59 -4.74 12.14
N CYS A 99 6.23 -4.64 10.86
CA CYS A 99 4.83 -4.72 10.43
C CYS A 99 4.33 -6.17 10.53
N SER A 100 3.23 -6.42 11.24
CA SER A 100 2.62 -7.75 11.38
C SER A 100 2.04 -8.29 10.07
N MET A 101 1.82 -7.44 9.07
CA MET A 101 1.37 -7.82 7.73
C MET A 101 2.41 -7.48 6.65
N TYR A 102 3.71 -7.59 6.96
CA TYR A 102 4.80 -7.09 6.10
C TYR A 102 4.71 -7.56 4.64
N GLU A 103 4.40 -8.84 4.40
CA GLU A 103 4.21 -9.45 3.08
C GLU A 103 2.93 -8.98 2.37
N HIS A 104 1.94 -8.53 3.13
CA HIS A 104 0.64 -8.09 2.64
C HIS A 104 0.51 -6.56 2.62
N ARG A 105 1.61 -5.82 2.85
CA ARG A 105 1.63 -4.36 2.81
C ARG A 105 1.03 -3.79 1.51
N PRO A 106 0.15 -2.78 1.58
CA PRO A 106 -0.42 -2.14 0.40
C PRO A 106 0.63 -1.38 -0.39
N ILE A 107 0.27 -0.92 -1.59
CA ILE A 107 1.20 -0.26 -2.51
C ILE A 107 1.90 0.94 -1.84
N ILE A 108 1.13 1.80 -1.15
CA ILE A 108 1.71 2.93 -0.41
C ILE A 108 2.79 2.50 0.58
N CYS A 109 2.58 1.42 1.33
CA CYS A 109 3.55 0.93 2.32
C CYS A 109 4.77 0.24 1.68
N ARG A 110 4.66 -0.24 0.44
CA ARG A 110 5.76 -0.87 -0.32
C ARG A 110 6.66 0.16 -0.97
N THR A 111 6.08 1.24 -1.48
CA THR A 111 6.82 2.30 -2.17
C THR A 111 7.47 3.30 -1.20
N GLN A 112 6.96 3.41 0.03
CA GLN A 112 7.60 4.28 1.02
C GLN A 112 9.04 3.85 1.33
N GLY A 113 9.93 4.85 1.39
CA GLY A 113 11.37 4.63 1.51
C GLY A 113 12.13 4.88 0.22
N PHE A 114 11.50 4.65 -0.94
CA PHE A 114 12.10 4.85 -2.25
C PHE A 114 12.00 6.32 -2.70
N PRO A 115 12.80 6.73 -3.69
CA PRO A 115 12.56 7.98 -4.40
C PRO A 115 11.36 7.81 -5.33
N LEU A 116 10.32 8.62 -5.14
CA LEU A 116 9.03 8.49 -5.81
C LEU A 116 8.77 9.73 -6.64
N LEU A 117 8.42 9.55 -7.91
CA LEU A 117 7.96 10.61 -8.79
C LEU A 117 6.44 10.54 -8.90
N TYR A 118 5.78 11.62 -8.49
CA TYR A 118 4.33 11.80 -8.60
C TYR A 118 4.01 12.90 -9.60
N GLN A 119 2.83 12.86 -10.20
CA GLN A 119 2.33 14.00 -10.96
C GLN A 119 1.83 15.08 -10.00
N SER A 120 2.16 16.34 -10.26
CA SER A 120 1.65 17.49 -9.51
C SER A 120 0.12 17.58 -9.61
N GLY A 121 -0.52 18.25 -8.65
CA GLY A 121 -1.98 18.33 -8.58
C GLY A 121 -2.64 19.03 -9.79
N ASP A 122 -1.92 19.90 -10.48
CA ASP A 122 -2.35 20.58 -11.71
C ASP A 122 -1.99 19.81 -13.00
N GLY A 123 -1.25 18.69 -12.87
CA GLY A 123 -0.85 17.84 -13.98
C GLY A 123 0.32 18.35 -14.81
N THR A 124 0.94 19.49 -14.46
CA THR A 124 1.92 20.18 -15.30
C THR A 124 3.36 19.73 -15.07
N ALA A 125 3.65 19.10 -13.93
CA ALA A 125 5.00 18.70 -13.54
C ALA A 125 5.02 17.36 -12.78
N TYR A 126 6.22 16.87 -12.52
CA TYR A 126 6.45 15.76 -11.61
C TYR A 126 7.13 16.25 -10.33
N GLU A 127 6.65 15.77 -9.18
CA GLU A 127 7.18 16.05 -7.86
C GLU A 127 7.93 14.83 -7.32
N LEU A 128 9.13 15.09 -6.78
CA LEU A 128 9.94 14.07 -6.13
C LEU A 128 9.63 14.02 -4.63
N SER A 129 9.31 12.83 -4.14
CA SER A 129 9.24 12.51 -2.71
C SER A 129 10.32 11.48 -2.36
N VAL A 130 11.08 11.72 -1.30
CA VAL A 130 12.13 10.80 -0.84
C VAL A 130 12.10 10.63 0.68
N CYS A 131 12.54 9.47 1.14
CA CYS A 131 12.78 9.23 2.56
C CYS A 131 14.05 9.98 3.02
N ARG A 132 13.90 10.88 3.99
CA ARG A 132 15.02 11.67 4.55
C ARG A 132 16.07 10.82 5.29
N LEU A 133 15.72 9.60 5.69
CA LEU A 133 16.68 8.67 6.31
C LEU A 133 17.59 8.03 5.26
N ASN A 134 17.04 7.71 4.08
CA ASN A 134 17.81 7.13 2.98
C ASN A 134 18.57 8.20 2.20
N PHE A 135 17.94 9.36 1.96
CA PHE A 135 18.48 10.42 1.13
C PHE A 135 18.67 11.69 1.97
N LYS A 136 19.81 11.78 2.66
CA LYS A 136 20.14 12.91 3.56
C LYS A 136 20.56 14.17 2.79
N GLU A 137 21.26 13.98 1.67
CA GLU A 137 21.69 15.03 0.75
C GLU A 137 21.07 14.76 -0.61
N ILE A 138 20.12 15.61 -1.00
CA ILE A 138 19.29 15.44 -2.20
C ILE A 138 19.63 16.55 -3.18
N ASN A 139 20.10 16.17 -4.37
CA ASN A 139 20.01 17.02 -5.54
C ASN A 139 18.81 16.53 -6.37
N VAL A 140 17.71 17.29 -6.34
CA VAL A 140 16.44 16.91 -6.98
C VAL A 140 16.58 16.71 -8.48
N ASP A 141 17.47 17.46 -9.13
CA ASP A 141 17.70 17.40 -10.58
C ASP A 141 18.35 16.09 -11.03
N THR A 142 18.86 15.30 -10.09
CA THR A 142 19.47 13.99 -10.39
C THR A 142 18.44 12.87 -10.50
N PHE A 143 17.19 13.10 -10.13
CA PHE A 143 16.15 12.07 -10.15
C PHE A 143 15.31 12.11 -11.43
N HIS A 144 15.12 10.94 -12.04
CA HIS A 144 14.33 10.71 -13.24
C HIS A 144 13.72 9.29 -13.20
N ASP A 145 12.89 8.94 -14.17
CA ASP A 145 12.19 7.65 -14.26
C ASP A 145 13.10 6.39 -14.31
N GLY A 146 14.40 6.57 -14.57
CA GLY A 146 15.40 5.52 -14.53
C GLY A 146 15.91 5.20 -13.12
N ASN A 147 15.89 6.18 -12.20
CA ASN A 147 16.45 6.05 -10.85
C ASN A 147 15.47 6.43 -9.72
N ALA A 148 14.23 6.73 -10.07
CA ALA A 148 13.10 6.90 -9.17
C ALA A 148 11.91 6.05 -9.62
N LEU A 149 11.02 5.72 -8.69
CA LEU A 149 9.80 5.00 -8.97
C LEU A 149 8.78 5.97 -9.58
N PHE A 150 8.53 5.82 -10.88
CA PHE A 150 7.53 6.62 -11.60
C PHE A 150 6.12 6.11 -11.28
N MET A 151 5.44 6.78 -10.35
CA MET A 151 4.15 6.35 -9.80
C MET A 151 2.91 6.53 -10.70
N PRO A 152 2.81 7.49 -11.65
CA PRO A 152 1.56 7.73 -12.37
C PRO A 152 0.95 6.50 -13.07
N PRO A 153 1.72 5.64 -13.76
CA PRO A 153 1.16 4.43 -14.38
C PRO A 153 0.62 3.43 -13.36
N PHE A 154 1.34 3.22 -12.25
CA PHE A 154 0.91 2.33 -11.17
C PHE A 154 -0.36 2.83 -10.48
N ASN A 155 -0.42 4.13 -10.17
CA ASN A 155 -1.58 4.75 -9.55
C ASN A 155 -2.81 4.68 -10.46
N SER A 156 -2.64 4.91 -11.76
CA SER A 156 -3.72 4.84 -12.76
C SER A 156 -4.26 3.43 -12.89
N ARG A 157 -3.38 2.42 -13.00
CA ARG A 157 -3.76 1.00 -13.07
C ARG A 157 -4.47 0.54 -11.80
N LEU A 158 -3.97 0.92 -10.62
CA LEU A 158 -4.62 0.63 -9.34
C LEU A 158 -6.01 1.25 -9.26
N TYR A 159 -6.15 2.52 -9.68
CA TYR A 159 -7.43 3.23 -9.68
C TYR A 159 -8.46 2.54 -10.61
N LEU A 160 -8.06 2.16 -11.83
CA LEU A 160 -8.92 1.47 -12.78
C LEU A 160 -9.38 0.10 -12.25
N LEU A 161 -8.44 -0.71 -11.71
CA LEU A 161 -8.78 -1.98 -11.08
C LEU A 161 -9.75 -1.78 -9.90
N ASN A 162 -9.51 -0.77 -9.06
CA ASN A 162 -10.40 -0.46 -7.95
C ASN A 162 -11.79 0.00 -8.42
N GLN A 163 -11.85 0.82 -9.47
CA GLN A 163 -13.12 1.30 -10.04
C GLN A 163 -13.97 0.12 -10.52
N GLU A 164 -13.38 -0.81 -11.27
CA GLU A 164 -14.06 -2.03 -11.72
C GLU A 164 -14.53 -2.88 -10.54
N PHE A 165 -13.65 -3.11 -9.55
CA PHE A 165 -13.95 -3.89 -8.36
C PHE A 165 -15.11 -3.29 -7.56
N VAL A 166 -15.07 -1.99 -7.27
CA VAL A 166 -16.13 -1.27 -6.53
C VAL A 166 -17.44 -1.31 -7.30
N LYS A 167 -17.42 -1.07 -8.62
CA LYS A 167 -18.62 -1.13 -9.45
C LYS A 167 -19.25 -2.52 -9.44
N LYS A 168 -18.44 -3.59 -9.42
CA LYS A 168 -18.92 -4.97 -9.45
C LYS A 168 -19.44 -5.46 -8.10
N PHE A 169 -18.72 -5.21 -7.00
CA PHE A 169 -19.03 -5.82 -5.70
C PHE A 169 -19.64 -4.87 -4.66
N TYR A 170 -19.39 -3.57 -4.80
CA TYR A 170 -19.77 -2.56 -3.80
C TYR A 170 -20.47 -1.32 -4.40
N PRO A 171 -21.34 -1.44 -5.43
CA PRO A 171 -21.84 -0.29 -6.20
C PRO A 171 -22.67 0.71 -5.38
N LYS A 172 -23.22 0.27 -4.24
CA LYS A 172 -24.00 1.11 -3.32
C LYS A 172 -23.22 1.56 -2.08
N GLN A 173 -22.05 0.97 -1.85
CA GLN A 173 -21.29 1.16 -0.60
C GLN A 173 -20.08 2.07 -0.81
N PHE A 174 -19.37 1.94 -1.93
CA PHE A 174 -18.15 2.70 -2.20
C PHE A 174 -18.23 3.46 -3.52
N LYS A 175 -17.52 4.59 -3.58
CA LYS A 175 -17.21 5.31 -4.82
C LYS A 175 -15.80 4.91 -5.30
N PRO A 176 -15.46 5.09 -6.58
CA PRO A 176 -14.11 4.75 -7.08
C PRO A 176 -12.96 5.47 -6.36
N ASN A 177 -13.22 6.65 -5.81
CA ASN A 177 -12.26 7.45 -5.04
C ASN A 177 -12.35 7.22 -3.52
N THR A 178 -13.19 6.30 -3.05
CA THR A 178 -13.25 5.95 -1.62
C THR A 178 -11.88 5.49 -1.14
N ARG A 179 -11.49 5.93 0.06
CA ARG A 179 -10.29 5.49 0.76
C ARG A 179 -10.70 4.96 2.13
N ILE A 180 -10.23 3.76 2.46
CA ILE A 180 -10.52 3.08 3.72
C ILE A 180 -9.25 3.09 4.55
N GLY A 181 -9.34 3.52 5.81
CA GLY A 181 -8.21 3.47 6.74
C GLY A 181 -7.79 2.02 6.97
N LEU A 182 -6.48 1.73 6.94
CA LEU A 182 -6.00 0.39 7.29
C LEU A 182 -6.37 0.00 8.72
N SER A 183 -6.66 0.97 9.59
CA SER A 183 -7.16 0.73 10.94
C SER A 183 -8.50 -0.02 10.99
N GLU A 184 -9.30 0.00 9.92
CA GLU A 184 -10.60 -0.67 9.87
C GLU A 184 -10.50 -2.20 9.68
N LEU A 185 -9.28 -2.73 9.54
CA LEU A 185 -9.02 -4.17 9.44
C LEU A 185 -9.03 -4.87 10.82
N ILE A 186 -9.00 -4.11 11.92
CA ILE A 186 -8.80 -4.61 13.29
C ILE A 186 -9.82 -4.03 14.28
#